data_AF-A0A133Q3T8-F1
#
_entry.id   AF-A0A133Q3T8-F1
#
_cell.length_a   1.000
_cell.length_b   1.000
_cell.length_c   1.000
_cell.angle_alpha   90.00
_cell.angle_beta   90.00
_cell.angle_gamma   90.00
#
_symmetry.space_group_name_H-M   'P 1'
#
loop_
_entity.id
_entity.type
_entity.pdbx_description
1 polymer ?
#
loop_
_entity_poly.entity_id
_entity_poly.type
_entity_poly.pdbx_seq_one_letter_code
_entity_poly.pdbx_strand_id
1 'polypeptide(L)'
;LLLTLWKSADEHITKTEAGELGSAVNAYIELIRTDHTIVPCFNSFYEYLRDVYRKDMEKRDIKVTLSDFNINNLLTTLKQYYKGGRYDFLLNSDKNIDL
;
A
#
# COMPACT_ATOMS: atom_id res chain seq x y z
N LEU A 1 -3.27 -2.17 -10.23
CA LEU A 1 -3.86 -0.99 -9.57
C LEU A 1 -2.87 -0.27 -8.66
N LEU A 2 -2.42 -0.82 -7.52
CA LEU A 2 -1.52 -0.12 -6.59
C LEU A 2 -0.22 0.40 -7.24
N LEU A 3 0.42 -0.40 -8.10
CA LEU A 3 1.58 0.03 -8.88
C LEU A 3 1.25 1.21 -9.81
N THR A 4 0.08 1.20 -10.44
CA THR A 4 -0.42 2.26 -11.33
C THR A 4 -0.75 3.56 -10.58
N LEU A 5 -1.17 3.46 -9.31
CA LEU A 5 -1.37 4.63 -8.47
C LEU A 5 -0.05 5.21 -7.98
N TRP A 6 0.94 4.36 -7.73
CA TRP A 6 2.24 4.76 -7.19
C TRP A 6 3.16 5.34 -8.26
N LYS A 7 3.24 4.71 -9.43
CA LYS A 7 4.19 5.03 -10.49
C LYS A 7 3.49 5.61 -11.71
N SER A 8 4.12 6.62 -12.29
CA SER A 8 3.70 7.19 -13.58
C SER A 8 3.96 6.19 -14.70
N ALA A 9 3.25 6.34 -15.84
CA ALA A 9 3.38 5.42 -16.98
C ALA A 9 4.81 5.32 -17.52
N ASP A 10 5.60 6.38 -17.38
CA ASP A 10 6.98 6.46 -17.86
C ASP A 10 8.02 5.98 -16.82
N GLU A 11 7.60 5.64 -15.60
CA GLU A 11 8.50 5.13 -14.56
C GLU A 11 8.66 3.61 -14.67
N HIS A 12 9.92 3.16 -14.76
CA HIS A 12 10.22 1.74 -14.73
C HIS A 12 9.97 1.16 -13.33
N ILE A 13 9.10 0.15 -13.24
CA ILE A 13 8.89 -0.63 -12.02
C ILE A 13 9.91 -1.77 -11.99
N THR A 14 10.73 -1.80 -10.95
CA THR A 14 11.70 -2.89 -10.77
C THR A 14 11.03 -4.17 -10.27
N LYS A 15 11.69 -5.32 -10.46
CA LYS A 15 11.24 -6.60 -9.90
C LYS A 15 11.15 -6.55 -8.37
N THR A 16 12.05 -5.83 -7.72
CA THR A 16 12.07 -5.67 -6.27
C THR A 16 10.87 -4.84 -5.79
N GLU A 17 10.56 -3.73 -6.47
CA GLU A 17 9.39 -2.91 -6.13
C GLU A 17 8.08 -3.70 -6.26
N ALA A 18 7.92 -4.44 -7.36
CA ALA A 18 6.75 -5.30 -7.56
C ALA A 18 6.68 -6.42 -6.51
N GLY A 19 7.81 -7.05 -6.18
CA GLY A 19 7.90 -8.10 -5.18
C GLY A 19 7.59 -7.62 -3.76
N GLU A 20 8.09 -6.45 -3.38
CA GLU A 20 7.83 -5.86 -2.06
C GLU A 20 6.38 -5.42 -1.90
N LEU A 21 5.80 -4.80 -2.93
CA LEU A 21 4.38 -4.46 -2.90
C LEU A 21 3.49 -5.71 -2.83
N GLY A 22 3.84 -6.76 -3.58
CA GLY A 22 3.15 -8.05 -3.50
C GLY A 22 3.25 -8.69 -2.11
N SER A 23 4.44 -8.63 -1.50
CA SER A 23 4.67 -9.13 -0.14
C SER A 23 3.84 -8.37 0.89
N ALA A 24 3.74 -7.04 0.74
CA ALA A 24 2.92 -6.22 1.62
C ALA A 24 1.43 -6.54 1.53
N VAL A 25 0.90 -6.74 0.32
CA VAL A 25 -0.51 -7.14 0.09
C VAL A 25 -0.77 -8.51 0.70
N ASN A 26 0.09 -9.50 0.47
CA ASN A 26 -0.08 -10.84 1.02
C ASN A 26 -0.07 -10.83 2.55
N ALA A 27 0.89 -10.12 3.16
CA ALA A 27 0.96 -10.01 4.61
C ALA A 27 -0.26 -9.31 5.22
N TYR A 28 -0.80 -8.29 4.54
CA TYR A 28 -2.07 -7.66 4.94
C TYR A 28 -3.27 -8.60 4.83
N ILE A 29 -3.35 -9.41 3.77
CA ILE A 29 -4.41 -10.42 3.60
C ILE A 29 -4.38 -11.43 4.77
N GLU A 30 -3.20 -11.91 5.15
CA GLU A 30 -3.07 -12.83 6.28
C GLU A 30 -3.45 -12.17 7.62
N LEU A 31 -3.14 -10.88 7.80
CA LEU A 31 -3.58 -10.12 8.97
C LEU A 31 -5.11 -10.06 9.09
N ILE A 32 -5.82 -9.64 8.03
CA ILE A 32 -7.30 -9.51 8.08
C ILE A 32 -8.03 -10.86 8.13
N ARG A 33 -7.36 -11.95 7.71
CA ARG A 33 -7.88 -13.32 7.83
C ARG A 33 -7.77 -13.85 9.26
N THR A 34 -6.81 -13.35 10.03
CA THR A 34 -6.58 -13.77 11.42
C THR A 34 -7.24 -12.82 12.42
N ASP A 35 -7.37 -11.54 12.09
CA ASP A 35 -8.05 -10.51 12.88
C ASP A 35 -9.25 -9.94 12.14
N HIS A 36 -10.43 -10.49 12.43
CA HIS A 36 -11.70 -10.07 11.84
C HIS A 36 -12.24 -8.72 12.37
N THR A 37 -11.54 -8.07 13.31
CA THR A 37 -11.90 -6.72 13.74
C THR A 37 -11.48 -5.66 12.71
N ILE A 38 -10.55 -6.01 11.82
CA ILE A 38 -10.07 -5.14 10.75
C ILE A 38 -11.00 -5.24 9.55
N VAL A 39 -11.68 -4.15 9.21
CA VAL A 39 -12.54 -4.07 8.02
C VAL A 39 -11.65 -4.04 6.76
N PRO A 40 -11.76 -5.01 5.83
CA PRO A 40 -10.92 -5.03 4.63
C PRO A 40 -11.26 -3.89 3.67
N CYS A 41 -10.42 -2.86 3.62
CA CYS A 41 -10.56 -1.76 2.67
C CYS A 41 -9.19 -1.12 2.36
N PHE A 42 -9.17 -0.11 1.49
CA PHE A 42 -7.94 0.63 1.19
C PHE A 42 -7.41 1.39 2.42
N ASN A 43 -8.28 1.94 3.27
CA ASN A 43 -7.84 2.69 4.45
C ASN A 43 -7.05 1.84 5.43
N SER A 44 -7.57 0.67 5.80
CA SER A 44 -6.90 -0.26 6.70
C SER A 44 -5.62 -0.86 6.08
N PHE A 45 -5.58 -1.05 4.76
CA PHE A 45 -4.35 -1.41 4.07
C PHE A 45 -3.30 -0.29 4.14
N TYR A 46 -3.70 0.97 3.96
CA TYR A 46 -2.81 2.13 4.08
C TYR A 46 -2.24 2.26 5.50
N GLU A 47 -3.10 2.12 6.52
CA GLU A 47 -2.70 2.13 7.93
C GLU A 47 -1.72 1.01 8.24
N TYR A 48 -2.00 -0.21 7.75
CA TYR A 48 -1.09 -1.34 7.87
C TYR A 48 0.28 -1.07 7.25
N LEU A 49 0.33 -0.52 6.03
CA LEU A 49 1.60 -0.14 5.38
C LEU A 49 2.39 0.87 6.22
N ARG A 50 1.70 1.89 6.75
CA ARG A 50 2.30 2.99 7.52
C ARG A 50 2.85 2.52 8.86
N ASP A 51 2.05 1.76 9.61
CA ASP A 51 2.28 1.54 11.04
C ASP A 51 2.90 0.18 11.36
N VAL A 52 2.74 -0.80 10.45
CA VAL A 52 3.19 -2.18 10.65
C VAL A 52 4.25 -2.55 9.62
N TYR A 53 3.89 -2.65 8.34
CA TYR A 53 4.79 -3.18 7.31
C TYR A 53 6.10 -2.42 7.20
N ARG A 54 6.03 -1.07 7.25
CA ARG A 54 7.22 -0.21 7.27
C ARG A 54 8.18 -0.55 8.41
N LYS A 55 7.66 -0.78 9.62
CA LYS A 55 8.49 -1.13 10.79
C LYS A 55 9.05 -2.55 10.67
N ASP A 56 8.29 -3.46 10.09
CA ASP A 56 8.74 -4.84 9.90
C ASP A 56 9.86 -4.92 8.85
N MET A 57 9.80 -4.11 7.79
CA MET A 57 10.91 -3.94 6.86
C MET A 57 12.21 -3.52 7.55
N GLU A 58 12.14 -2.58 8.51
CA GLU A 58 13.31 -2.11 9.26
C GLU A 58 13.96 -3.23 10.10
N LYS A 59 13.20 -4.26 10.49
CA LYS A 59 13.67 -5.39 11.31
C LYS A 59 14.23 -6.57 10.50
N ARG A 60 14.05 -6.62 9.18
CA ARG A 60 14.52 -7.75 8.35
C ARG A 60 16.04 -7.90 8.36
N ASP A 61 16.52 -9.14 8.31
CA ASP A 61 17.94 -9.44 8.14
C ASP A 61 18.44 -9.01 6.74
N ILE A 62 17.67 -9.35 5.70
CA ILE A 62 17.91 -8.87 4.34
C ILE A 62 17.28 -7.48 4.22
N LYS A 63 18.12 -6.45 4.20
CA LYS A 63 17.68 -5.06 4.09
C LYS A 63 17.27 -4.75 2.65
N VAL A 64 16.03 -4.33 2.50
CA VAL A 64 15.54 -3.65 1.30
C VAL A 64 15.85 -2.16 1.48
N THR A 65 16.62 -1.58 0.58
CA THR A 65 17.00 -0.17 0.68
C THR A 65 15.91 0.74 0.13
N LEU A 66 16.00 2.04 0.42
CA LEU A 66 15.08 3.03 -0.16
C LEU A 66 15.17 3.11 -1.69
N SER A 67 16.32 2.76 -2.29
CA SER A 67 16.46 2.66 -3.75
C SER A 67 15.80 1.41 -4.33
N ASP A 68 15.67 0.34 -3.53
CA ASP A 68 15.01 -0.90 -3.96
C ASP A 68 13.49 -0.81 -3.84
N PHE A 69 12.99 -0.18 -2.77
CA PHE A 69 11.57 0.05 -2.53
C PHE A 69 11.35 1.26 -1.63
N ASN A 70 10.96 2.38 -2.23
CA ASN A 70 10.72 3.61 -1.48
C ASN A 70 9.30 3.63 -0.88
N ILE A 71 9.12 2.94 0.24
CA ILE A 71 7.84 2.89 0.96
C ILE A 71 7.33 4.27 1.40
N ASN A 72 8.23 5.22 1.69
CA ASN A 72 7.84 6.57 2.07
C ASN A 72 7.19 7.33 0.90
N ASN A 73 7.76 7.17 -0.30
CA ASN A 73 7.17 7.70 -1.52
C ASN A 73 5.82 7.03 -1.82
N LEU A 74 5.74 5.69 -1.72
CA LEU A 74 4.47 4.97 -1.85
C LEU A 74 3.41 5.52 -0.90
N LEU A 75 3.70 5.63 0.40
CA LEU A 75 2.77 6.17 1.41
C LEU A 75 2.38 7.62 1.15
N THR A 76 3.29 8.42 0.60
CA THR A 76 3.00 9.81 0.22
C THR A 76 2.02 9.85 -0.95
N THR A 77 2.25 9.04 -1.98
CA THR A 77 1.39 8.95 -3.16
C THR A 77 0.01 8.39 -2.81
N LEU A 78 -0.06 7.39 -1.92
CA LEU A 78 -1.31 6.77 -1.50
C LEU A 78 -2.14 7.65 -0.55
N LYS A 79 -1.50 8.59 0.16
CA LYS A 79 -2.16 9.47 1.15
C LYS A 79 -3.36 10.23 0.58
N GLN A 80 -3.32 10.60 -0.70
CA GLN A 80 -4.43 11.33 -1.33
C GLN A 80 -5.70 10.48 -1.48
N TYR A 81 -5.62 9.16 -1.43
CA TYR A 81 -6.76 8.23 -1.49
C TYR A 81 -7.15 7.68 -0.12
N TYR A 82 -6.35 7.97 0.91
CA TYR A 82 -6.65 7.60 2.28
C TYR A 82 -7.67 8.58 2.87
N LYS A 83 -8.48 8.14 3.84
CA LYS A 83 -9.53 8.92 4.52
C LYS A 83 -9.16 10.39 4.74
N GLY A 84 -9.97 11.31 4.19
CA GLY A 84 -9.75 12.76 4.25
C GLY A 84 -8.77 13.30 3.20
N GLY A 85 -8.27 12.43 2.31
CA GLY A 85 -7.48 12.79 1.15
C GLY A 85 -8.33 13.30 -0.02
N ARG A 86 -7.68 13.91 -1.00
CA ARG A 86 -8.33 14.53 -2.17
C ARG A 86 -9.25 13.57 -2.96
N TYR A 87 -8.92 12.29 -2.94
CA TYR A 87 -9.57 11.23 -3.73
C TYR A 87 -10.01 10.06 -2.84
N ASP A 88 -10.31 10.31 -1.57
CA ASP A 88 -10.68 9.27 -0.60
C ASP A 88 -11.97 8.51 -0.97
N PHE A 89 -12.81 9.12 -1.79
CA PHE A 89 -14.00 8.54 -2.38
C PHE A 89 -13.73 7.51 -3.50
N LEU A 90 -12.51 7.38 -4.03
CA LEU A 90 -12.24 6.48 -5.17
C LEU A 90 -12.04 5.02 -4.77
N LEU A 91 -11.32 4.76 -3.67
CA LEU A 91 -10.78 3.41 -3.38
C LEU A 91 -11.47 2.67 -2.24
N ASN A 92 -12.31 3.37 -1.48
CA ASN A 92 -13.15 2.79 -0.41
C ASN A 92 -14.64 2.95 -0.70
N SER A 93 -15.04 3.33 -1.93
CA SER A 93 -16.45 3.54 -2.23
C SER A 93 -17.15 2.23 -2.57
N ASP A 94 -18.23 1.97 -1.84
CA ASP A 94 -19.23 0.96 -2.20
C ASP A 94 -20.18 1.45 -3.31
N LYS A 95 -19.97 2.68 -3.79
CA LYS A 95 -20.80 3.34 -4.80
C LYS A 95 -20.11 3.26 -6.15
N ASN A 96 -20.82 2.71 -7.14
CA ASN A 96 -20.53 2.96 -8.55
C ASN A 96 -20.39 4.48 -8.72
N ILE A 97 -19.16 4.93 -8.92
CA ILE A 97 -18.88 6.30 -9.31
C ILE A 97 -19.21 6.33 -10.79
N ASP A 98 -20.37 6.87 -11.16
CA ASP A 98 -20.66 7.19 -12.55
C ASP A 98 -19.56 8.13 -13.03
N LEU A 99 -18.73 7.59 -13.92
CA LEU A 99 -17.61 8.26 -14.59
C LEU A 99 -18.07 8.74 -15.97
#